data_AF-A0A8X6KSH2-F1
#
_entry.id   AF-A0A8X6KSH2-F1
#
_cell.length_a   1.000
_cell.length_b   1.000
_cell.length_c   1.000
_cell.angle_alpha   90.00
_cell.angle_beta   90.00
_cell.angle_gamma   90.00
#
_symmetry.space_group_name_H-M   'P 1'
#
loop_
_entity.id
_entity.type
_entity.pdbx_description
1 polymer ?
#
loop_
_entity_poly.entity_id
_entity_poly.type
_entity_poly.pdbx_seq_one_letter_code
_entity_poly.pdbx_strand_id
1 'polypeptide(L)'
;MEVPQAIEKVLVFKGERAQMLSVNPDDVAQPVIVGGKRRKRKKLSRRTVAELQQKVNLKASSNIIRVLHHWCFKGKQDKQDNKGIENPPGKLHDCIKQVGIMKMGQALRERDDQKTMKAKMWEKVRFKSRKSDI
;
A
#
# COMPACT_ATOMS: atom_id res chain seq x y z
N MET A 1 -18.00 54.44 -10.63
CA MET A 1 -18.51 53.06 -10.47
C MET A 1 -17.71 52.44 -9.34
N GLU A 2 -18.29 52.35 -8.15
CA GLU A 2 -17.61 51.84 -6.97
C GLU A 2 -17.39 50.33 -7.10
N VAL A 3 -16.15 49.89 -6.93
CA VAL A 3 -15.80 48.48 -6.96
C VAL A 3 -16.41 47.83 -5.71
N PRO A 4 -17.12 46.69 -5.84
CA PRO A 4 -17.72 46.02 -4.68
C PRO A 4 -16.69 45.75 -3.59
N GLN A 5 -16.99 46.11 -2.33
CA GLN A 5 -16.10 45.96 -1.17
C GLN A 5 -15.51 44.54 -1.01
N ALA A 6 -16.19 43.51 -1.55
CA ALA A 6 -15.70 42.14 -1.57
C ALA A 6 -14.45 41.97 -2.46
N ILE A 7 -14.36 42.69 -3.58
CA ILE A 7 -13.23 42.63 -4.50
C ILE A 7 -12.02 43.34 -3.89
N GLU A 8 -12.23 44.47 -3.22
CA GLU A 8 -11.14 45.18 -2.51
C GLU A 8 -10.51 44.29 -1.43
N LYS A 9 -11.32 43.60 -0.62
CA LYS A 9 -10.80 42.67 0.40
C LYS A 9 -9.98 41.52 -0.21
N VAL A 10 -10.40 41.00 -1.37
CA VAL A 10 -9.66 39.94 -2.09
C VAL A 10 -8.36 40.48 -2.69
N LEU A 11 -8.36 41.71 -3.19
CA LEU A 11 -7.16 42.35 -3.74
C LEU A 11 -6.14 42.67 -2.64
N VAL A 12 -6.60 43.18 -1.50
CA VAL A 12 -5.77 43.42 -0.30
C VAL A 12 -5.15 42.11 0.19
N PHE A 13 -5.96 41.06 0.37
CA PHE A 13 -5.46 39.75 0.82
C PHE A 13 -4.44 39.13 -0.16
N LYS A 14 -4.64 39.32 -1.47
CA LYS A 14 -3.66 38.87 -2.48
C LYS A 14 -2.36 39.66 -2.42
N GLY A 15 -2.42 40.96 -2.14
CA GLY A 15 -1.25 41.82 -1.95
C GLY A 15 -0.44 41.43 -0.72
N GLU A 16 -1.09 41.27 0.42
CA GLU A 16 -0.46 40.84 1.68
C GLU A 16 0.21 39.47 1.55
N ARG A 17 -0.45 38.53 0.88
CA ARG A 17 0.10 37.20 0.62
C ARG A 17 1.31 37.22 -0.33
N ALA A 18 1.33 38.12 -1.31
CA ALA A 18 2.45 38.29 -2.23
C ALA A 18 3.68 38.87 -1.51
N GLN A 19 3.47 39.82 -0.58
CA GLN A 19 4.53 40.40 0.26
C GLN A 19 5.14 39.34 1.21
N MET A 20 4.31 38.48 1.81
CA MET A 20 4.80 37.38 2.66
C MET A 20 5.65 36.34 1.89
N LEU A 21 5.46 36.22 0.58
CA LEU A 21 6.20 35.29 -0.27
C LEU A 21 7.41 35.94 -0.95
N SER A 22 7.71 37.22 -0.66
CA SER A 22 8.79 37.99 -1.30
C SER A 22 8.78 37.87 -2.84
N VAL A 23 7.57 37.88 -3.42
CA VAL A 23 7.35 37.97 -4.87
C VAL A 23 6.90 39.40 -5.16
N ASN A 24 7.78 40.20 -5.76
CA ASN A 24 7.45 41.58 -6.13
C ASN A 24 6.37 41.58 -7.23
N PRO A 25 5.38 42.49 -7.19
CA PRO A 25 4.26 42.51 -8.13
C PRO A 25 4.67 42.85 -9.57
N ASP A 26 5.81 43.51 -9.77
CA ASP A 26 6.31 43.91 -11.10
C ASP A 26 7.06 42.78 -11.84
N ASP A 27 7.50 41.72 -11.14
CA ASP A 27 8.11 40.54 -11.77
C ASP A 27 7.04 39.61 -12.42
N VAL A 28 5.76 39.86 -12.16
CA VAL A 28 4.62 39.09 -12.71
C VAL A 28 4.10 39.71 -14.02
N ALA A 29 4.72 40.80 -14.51
CA ALA A 29 4.29 41.51 -15.71
C ALA A 29 4.88 40.98 -17.03
N GLN A 30 5.36 39.74 -17.07
CA GLN A 30 5.44 39.01 -18.33
C GLN A 30 4.45 37.85 -18.28
N PRO A 31 3.38 37.84 -19.11
CA PRO A 31 2.70 36.59 -19.36
C PRO A 31 3.75 35.70 -20.04
N VAL A 32 4.35 34.79 -19.29
CA VAL A 32 4.99 33.63 -19.88
C VAL A 32 3.85 32.88 -20.56
N ILE A 33 3.58 33.26 -21.81
CA ILE A 33 2.83 32.44 -22.75
C ILE A 33 3.73 31.22 -22.95
N VAL A 34 3.66 30.28 -22.00
CA VAL A 34 4.11 28.92 -22.25
C VAL A 34 3.23 28.52 -23.43
N GLY A 35 3.84 28.48 -24.62
CA GLY A 35 3.26 27.98 -25.85
C GLY A 35 2.96 26.49 -25.73
N GLY A 36 2.16 26.12 -24.72
CA GLY A 36 1.57 24.81 -24.60
C GLY A 36 0.54 24.73 -25.70
N LYS A 37 0.91 24.10 -26.82
CA LYS A 37 -0.01 23.66 -27.87
C LYS A 37 -1.30 23.21 -27.17
N ARG A 38 -2.42 23.94 -27.35
CA ARG A 38 -3.73 23.55 -26.80
C ARG A 38 -4.00 22.15 -27.33
N ARG A 39 -3.71 21.12 -26.52
CA ARG A 39 -3.92 19.73 -26.89
C ARG A 39 -5.40 19.62 -27.22
N LYS A 40 -5.73 19.43 -28.51
CA LYS A 40 -7.12 19.29 -28.94
C LYS A 40 -7.70 18.14 -28.12
N ARG A 41 -8.70 18.45 -27.30
CA ARG A 41 -9.39 17.43 -26.49
C ARG A 41 -10.01 16.45 -27.48
N LYS A 42 -9.42 15.26 -27.60
CA LYS A 42 -9.96 14.20 -28.45
C LYS A 42 -11.31 13.84 -27.87
N LYS A 43 -12.39 14.10 -28.63
CA LYS A 43 -13.74 13.70 -28.21
C LYS A 43 -13.72 12.18 -28.06
N LEU A 44 -13.92 11.69 -26.84
CA LEU A 44 -14.02 10.27 -26.59
C LEU A 44 -15.32 9.79 -27.24
N SER A 45 -15.30 8.61 -27.85
CA SER A 45 -16.52 7.99 -28.40
C SER A 45 -17.54 7.78 -27.28
N ARG A 46 -18.84 7.92 -27.60
CA ARG A 46 -19.93 7.66 -26.64
C ARG A 46 -19.81 6.28 -25.97
N ARG A 47 -19.32 5.28 -26.73
CA ARG A 47 -19.05 3.93 -26.24
C ARG A 47 -17.99 3.91 -25.13
N THR A 48 -16.88 4.61 -25.31
CA THR A 48 -15.80 4.70 -24.32
C THR A 48 -16.24 5.46 -23.07
N VAL A 49 -17.09 6.48 -23.21
CA VAL A 49 -17.65 7.22 -22.07
C VAL A 49 -18.57 6.33 -21.22
N ALA A 50 -19.45 5.57 -21.87
CA ALA A 50 -20.35 4.62 -21.18
C ALA A 50 -19.57 3.54 -20.43
N GLU A 51 -18.53 2.98 -21.05
CA GLU A 51 -17.66 1.97 -20.42
C GLU A 51 -16.92 2.52 -19.19
N LEU A 52 -16.49 3.78 -19.22
CA LEU A 52 -15.86 4.42 -18.06
C LEU A 52 -16.89 4.68 -16.94
N GLN A 53 -18.09 5.17 -17.27
CA GLN A 53 -19.13 5.41 -16.28
C GLN A 53 -19.55 4.13 -15.56
N GLN A 54 -19.69 3.02 -16.31
CA GLN A 54 -19.99 1.71 -15.73
C GLN A 54 -18.90 1.28 -14.75
N LYS A 55 -17.62 1.41 -15.12
CA LYS A 55 -16.49 1.10 -14.23
C LYS A 55 -16.45 1.98 -12.98
N VAL A 56 -16.84 3.24 -13.09
CA VAL A 56 -16.92 4.16 -11.94
C VAL A 56 -18.06 3.76 -11.00
N ASN A 57 -19.25 3.48 -11.53
CA ASN A 57 -20.40 3.05 -10.74
C ASN A 57 -20.12 1.75 -9.99
N LEU A 58 -19.48 0.78 -10.65
CA LEU A 58 -19.04 -0.46 -10.01
C LEU A 58 -17.99 -0.20 -8.91
N LYS A 59 -17.02 0.69 -9.14
CA LYS A 59 -16.05 1.04 -8.08
C LYS A 59 -16.68 1.79 -6.90
N ALA A 60 -17.82 2.43 -7.10
CA ALA A 60 -18.52 3.23 -6.10
C ALA A 60 -19.60 2.47 -5.33
N SER A 61 -19.96 1.24 -5.73
CA SER A 61 -20.93 0.43 -4.99
C SER A 61 -20.36 -0.03 -3.64
N SER A 62 -21.23 -0.14 -2.64
CA SER A 62 -20.88 -0.68 -1.33
C SER A 62 -20.35 -2.11 -1.43
N ASN A 63 -19.37 -2.45 -0.58
CA ASN A 63 -18.82 -3.81 -0.41
C ASN A 63 -17.93 -4.35 -1.55
N ILE A 64 -17.39 -3.49 -2.41
CA ILE A 64 -16.39 -3.92 -3.42
C ILE A 64 -14.97 -3.67 -2.94
N ILE A 65 -14.16 -4.73 -2.95
CA ILE A 65 -12.72 -4.65 -2.69
C ILE A 65 -12.05 -3.96 -3.88
N ARG A 66 -11.31 -2.87 -3.61
CA ARG A 66 -10.59 -2.12 -4.64
C ARG A 66 -9.42 -2.93 -5.17
N VAL A 67 -9.09 -2.73 -6.45
CA VAL A 67 -7.90 -3.33 -7.06
C VAL A 67 -6.66 -2.89 -6.28
N LEU A 68 -5.79 -3.85 -5.95
CA LEU A 68 -4.54 -3.61 -5.22
C LEU A 68 -3.60 -2.68 -6.00
N HIS A 69 -2.95 -1.76 -5.29
CA HIS A 69 -2.13 -0.68 -5.88
C HIS A 69 -0.96 -1.20 -6.72
N HIS A 70 -0.41 -2.38 -6.39
CA HIS A 70 0.75 -2.92 -7.07
C HIS A 70 0.47 -3.61 -8.41
N TRP A 71 -0.80 -3.89 -8.73
CA TRP A 71 -1.17 -4.55 -9.98
C TRP A 71 -0.83 -3.70 -11.21
N CYS A 72 -0.69 -2.37 -11.04
CA CYS A 72 -0.28 -1.45 -12.08
C CYS A 72 1.24 -1.32 -12.24
N PHE A 73 2.04 -1.87 -11.31
CA PHE A 73 3.50 -1.83 -11.41
C PHE A 73 4.02 -3.04 -12.20
N LYS A 74 4.70 -2.76 -13.31
CA LYS A 74 5.30 -3.79 -14.15
C LYS A 74 6.51 -4.39 -13.41
N GLY A 75 6.40 -5.67 -13.02
CA GLY A 75 7.54 -6.50 -12.65
C GLY A 75 8.05 -6.40 -11.21
N LYS A 76 7.47 -5.55 -10.36
CA LYS A 76 7.75 -5.51 -8.92
C LYS A 76 6.50 -5.95 -8.15
N GLN A 77 6.32 -7.25 -7.93
CA GLN A 77 5.47 -7.67 -6.83
C GLN A 77 6.07 -7.07 -5.54
N ASP A 78 5.23 -6.61 -4.61
CA ASP A 78 5.59 -6.01 -3.30
C ASP A 78 6.70 -6.76 -2.54
N LYS A 79 6.90 -8.05 -2.87
CA LYS A 79 7.94 -8.91 -2.32
C LYS A 79 9.37 -8.59 -2.81
N GLN A 80 9.56 -7.84 -3.90
CA GLN A 80 10.90 -7.50 -4.39
C GLN A 80 11.57 -6.39 -3.56
N ASP A 81 10.81 -5.38 -3.15
CA ASP A 81 11.35 -4.27 -2.35
C ASP A 81 11.64 -4.70 -0.89
N ASN A 82 11.07 -5.84 -0.46
CA ASN A 82 11.34 -6.49 0.82
C ASN A 82 12.37 -7.64 0.72
N LYS A 83 13.06 -7.83 -0.42
CA LYS A 83 14.14 -8.82 -0.54
C LYS A 83 15.34 -8.39 0.31
N GLY A 84 15.37 -8.86 1.56
CA GLY A 84 16.45 -8.57 2.50
C GLY A 84 15.95 -8.20 3.90
N ILE A 85 14.66 -7.88 4.04
CA ILE A 85 14.03 -7.74 5.35
C ILE A 85 13.61 -9.14 5.78
N GLU A 86 14.34 -9.72 6.73
CA GLU A 86 13.96 -10.99 7.34
C GLU A 86 12.64 -10.77 8.09
N ASN A 87 11.57 -11.37 7.58
CA ASN A 87 10.29 -11.34 8.26
C ASN A 87 10.47 -11.99 9.64
N PRO A 88 10.07 -11.33 10.74
CA PRO A 88 10.18 -11.93 12.05
C PRO A 88 9.39 -13.25 12.07
N PRO A 89 9.90 -14.28 12.77
CA PRO A 89 9.19 -15.54 12.88
C PRO A 89 7.80 -15.28 13.46
N GLY A 90 6.80 -15.96 12.90
CA GLY A 90 5.41 -15.78 13.29
C GLY A 90 5.23 -15.98 14.79
N LYS A 91 4.76 -14.92 15.49
CA LYS A 91 4.41 -15.02 16.91
C LYS A 91 3.02 -15.62 17.04
N LEU A 92 2.90 -16.66 17.86
CA LEU A 92 1.59 -17.23 18.18
C LEU A 92 0.72 -16.21 18.91
N HIS A 93 -0.59 -16.30 18.70
CA HIS A 93 -1.56 -15.53 19.47
C HIS A 93 -1.64 -16.06 20.92
N ASP A 94 -1.99 -15.22 21.88
CA ASP A 94 -1.85 -15.52 23.31
C ASP A 94 -2.69 -16.73 23.77
N CYS A 95 -3.88 -16.91 23.19
CA CYS A 95 -4.73 -18.08 23.42
C CYS A 95 -4.00 -19.41 23.09
N ILE A 96 -3.21 -19.45 22.02
CA ILE A 96 -2.49 -20.66 21.59
C ILE A 96 -1.16 -20.78 22.36
N LYS A 97 -0.54 -19.67 22.77
CA LYS A 97 0.65 -19.69 23.63
C LYS A 97 0.36 -20.36 24.98
N GLN A 98 -0.86 -20.18 25.52
CA GLN A 98 -1.28 -20.78 26.78
C GLN A 98 -1.29 -22.31 26.74
N VAL A 99 -1.62 -22.91 25.59
CA VAL A 99 -1.55 -24.38 25.37
C VAL A 99 -0.11 -24.90 25.46
N GLY A 100 0.90 -24.01 25.36
CA GLY A 100 2.30 -24.39 25.56
C GLY A 100 2.94 -25.15 24.40
N ILE A 101 2.26 -25.23 23.24
CA ILE A 101 2.71 -25.94 22.04
C ILE A 101 4.12 -25.49 21.59
N MET A 102 4.45 -24.20 21.73
CA MET A 102 5.79 -23.70 21.40
C MET A 102 6.88 -24.35 22.26
N LYS A 103 6.64 -24.51 23.57
CA LYS A 103 7.61 -25.11 24.50
C LYS A 103 7.73 -26.61 24.27
N MET A 104 6.60 -27.29 24.09
CA MET A 104 6.57 -28.74 23.87
C MET A 104 7.18 -29.11 22.51
N GLY A 105 6.90 -28.33 21.46
CA GLY A 105 7.51 -28.50 20.14
C GLY A 105 9.02 -28.25 20.14
N GLN A 106 9.50 -27.24 20.88
CA GLN A 106 10.93 -26.98 21.04
C GLN A 106 11.65 -28.14 21.76
N ALA A 107 11.07 -28.64 22.85
CA ALA A 107 11.62 -29.77 23.60
C ALA A 107 11.70 -31.05 22.75
N LEU A 108 10.69 -31.33 21.92
CA LEU A 108 10.73 -32.47 21.00
C LEU A 108 11.81 -32.32 19.92
N ARG A 109 11.99 -31.11 19.40
CA ARG A 109 13.03 -30.82 18.41
C ARG A 109 14.44 -31.01 18.98
N GLU A 110 14.69 -30.49 20.18
CA GLU A 110 15.96 -30.69 20.88
C GLU A 110 16.24 -32.17 21.16
N ARG A 111 15.21 -32.94 21.53
CA ARG A 111 15.31 -34.39 21.72
C ARG A 111 15.59 -35.13 20.41
N ASP A 112 15.04 -34.69 19.28
CA ASP A 112 15.30 -35.28 17.97
C ASP A 112 16.67 -34.89 17.40
N ASP A 113 17.18 -33.69 17.71
CA ASP A 113 18.52 -33.25 17.29
C ASP A 113 19.63 -34.02 18.02
N GLN A 114 19.39 -34.40 19.28
CA GLN A 114 20.31 -35.25 20.06
C GLN A 114 20.33 -36.73 19.62
N LYS A 115 19.33 -37.20 18.85
CA LYS A 115 19.27 -38.59 18.39
C LYS A 115 20.28 -38.85 17.26
N THR A 116 21.01 -39.95 17.36
CA THR A 116 21.92 -40.41 16.30
C THR A 116 21.16 -40.80 15.03
N MET A 117 21.81 -40.68 13.86
CA MET A 117 21.23 -41.07 12.57
C MET A 117 20.73 -42.52 12.55
N LYS A 118 21.42 -43.41 13.26
CA LYS A 118 20.99 -44.80 13.46
C LYS A 118 19.67 -44.85 14.24
N ALA A 119 19.54 -44.15 15.37
CA ALA A 119 18.30 -44.12 16.13
C ALA A 119 17.12 -43.54 15.31
N LYS A 120 17.35 -42.50 14.51
CA LYS A 120 16.35 -41.92 13.59
C LYS A 120 15.86 -42.93 12.55
N MET A 121 16.77 -43.70 11.95
CA MET A 121 16.43 -44.74 10.97
C MET A 121 15.59 -45.87 11.59
N TRP A 122 15.91 -46.29 12.81
CA TRP A 122 15.19 -47.36 13.50
C TRP A 122 13.79 -46.94 13.94
N GLU A 123 13.63 -45.68 14.35
CA GLU A 123 12.34 -45.09 14.70
C GLU A 123 11.42 -44.90 13.48
N LYS A 124 11.97 -44.80 12.27
CA LYS A 124 11.20 -44.78 11.01
C LYS A 124 10.63 -46.15 10.64
N VAL A 125 11.32 -47.23 11.00
CA VAL A 125 10.90 -48.62 10.69
C VAL A 125 9.92 -49.15 11.73
N ARG A 126 10.08 -48.77 13.01
CA ARG A 126 9.19 -49.20 14.08
C ARG A 126 8.04 -48.21 14.24
N PHE A 127 6.82 -48.62 13.88
CA PHE A 127 5.63 -47.81 14.12
C PHE A 127 5.44 -47.58 15.62
N LYS A 128 5.85 -46.40 16.12
CA LYS A 128 5.55 -45.92 17.46
C LYS A 128 4.46 -44.87 17.32
N SER A 129 3.25 -45.27 17.71
CA SER A 129 2.11 -44.38 17.80
C SER A 129 2.37 -43.34 18.89
N ARG A 130 2.26 -42.06 18.49
CA ARG A 130 2.23 -40.82 19.30
C ARG A 130 3.56 -40.35 19.89
N LYS A 131 4.09 -39.27 19.29
CA LYS A 131 5.24 -38.50 19.81
C LYS A 131 4.83 -37.32 20.70
N SER A 132 3.58 -36.89 20.63
CA SER A 132 3.01 -35.78 21.40
C SER A 132 1.50 -35.96 21.47
N ASP A 133 0.99 -36.36 22.64
CA ASP A 133 -0.45 -36.32 22.95
C ASP A 133 -0.74 -35.05 23.77
N ILE A 134 -1.27 -34.02 23.11
CA ILE A 134 -1.66 -32.69 23.63
C ILE A 134 -2.93 -32.26 22.93
#